data_AF-A0A925LQA5-F1
#
_entry.id   AF-A0A925LQA5-F1
#
_cell.length_a   1.000
_cell.length_b   1.000
_cell.length_c   1.000
_cell.angle_alpha   90.00
_cell.angle_beta   90.00
_cell.angle_gamma   90.00
#
_symmetry.space_group_name_H-M   'P 1'
#
loop_
_entity.id
_entity.type
_entity.pdbx_description
1 polymer ?
#
loop_
_entity_poly.entity_id
_entity_poly.type
_entity_poly.pdbx_seq_one_letter_code
_entity_poly.pdbx_strand_id
1 'polypeptide(L)'
;MLKYRACRLAYHVLTLVMAGAIALSAGCGKEILNGSDTPSGPVSQPTAAGPDPNAVLNVRKMAADAASYAITYGALDAAAIETLKTYPLVIVHPYNGDITRSQIMQIKQGVKPNDHTDNTVVLCYISIGEDSRTFGLTDAQMLADSRFVGSGTGPVIDPRGAGAADTSLLGIDPQGTPTGGGYASYYLNDNAVRCKGAPDGKPDNNPNFKTRFVNAGNPEWYRVVSDMMMDTNTHTPPGLKEMMTNSHGRGLGCDGVFLDTIDTAAPNIYTGNICSDSINSTNSEWTAQGFTNFIKRLRSEYQDKVILQNRGLFYFDPRFPHYEVSARGTIDIGFFESYYLDNNADSVVSPYFPDNKYNIAPKLMAEANRPDGFKVLSLGYANGLNNVAKPGIDIRTLLGQSILGFDTLTTDLKEAQEVGFHHYITSASVDFINPFVKNNTSLIDTTAPKWSSVYNANYDPPLPQTSRVGIRTAVATAPGSVTLSWDVALDMNRVSYLLYYQTTATPFDFAKAARLVLTPSVGSGYDKVWSSAIPSQALSGVYPYQQTITGLQPGAGYHFVIRAVDAAGNEDTNTDFIEVTL
;
A
#
# COMPACT_ATOMS: atom_id res chain seq x y z
N MET A 1 -11.11 -29.92 -18.17
CA MET A 1 -11.18 -29.45 -16.77
C MET A 1 -9.86 -29.58 -16.01
N LEU A 2 -9.03 -30.63 -16.16
CA LEU A 2 -7.67 -30.64 -15.55
C LEU A 2 -6.65 -29.69 -16.22
N LYS A 3 -6.75 -29.44 -17.53
CA LYS A 3 -5.84 -28.52 -18.25
C LYS A 3 -6.00 -27.03 -17.88
N TYR A 4 -7.18 -26.62 -17.41
CA TYR A 4 -7.45 -25.24 -16.98
C TYR A 4 -6.90 -24.91 -15.58
N ARG A 5 -6.67 -25.91 -14.71
CA ARG A 5 -6.01 -25.73 -13.41
C ARG A 5 -4.48 -25.70 -13.53
N ALA A 6 -3.92 -26.38 -14.52
CA ALA A 6 -2.46 -26.42 -14.74
C ALA A 6 -1.89 -25.09 -15.29
N CYS A 7 -2.64 -24.35 -16.12
CA CYS A 7 -2.23 -23.01 -16.59
C CYS A 7 -2.30 -21.95 -15.47
N ARG A 8 -3.31 -22.02 -14.58
CA ARG A 8 -3.36 -21.17 -13.36
C ARG A 8 -2.13 -21.37 -12.47
N LEU A 9 -1.63 -22.60 -12.38
CA LEU A 9 -0.50 -22.94 -11.53
C LEU A 9 0.83 -22.49 -12.15
N ALA A 10 1.05 -22.64 -13.46
CA ALA A 10 2.32 -22.30 -14.08
C ALA A 10 2.63 -20.79 -14.12
N TYR A 11 1.60 -19.94 -14.26
CA TYR A 11 1.79 -18.48 -14.26
C TYR A 11 1.90 -17.93 -12.83
N HIS A 12 1.15 -18.47 -11.86
CA HIS A 12 1.22 -18.08 -10.44
C HIS A 12 2.44 -18.65 -9.68
N VAL A 13 2.95 -19.83 -10.06
CA VAL A 13 4.20 -20.40 -9.51
C VAL A 13 5.42 -19.56 -9.88
N LEU A 14 5.39 -18.86 -11.03
CA LEU A 14 6.43 -17.90 -11.40
C LEU A 14 6.24 -16.54 -10.70
N THR A 15 5.03 -16.26 -10.19
CA THR A 15 4.62 -14.97 -9.58
C THR A 15 5.28 -14.70 -8.22
N LEU A 16 5.93 -15.69 -7.59
CA LEU A 16 6.47 -15.53 -6.24
C LEU A 16 7.97 -15.80 -6.08
N VAL A 17 8.65 -16.36 -7.09
CA VAL A 17 10.09 -16.65 -6.96
C VAL A 17 10.95 -15.37 -6.95
N MET A 18 10.43 -14.24 -7.43
CA MET A 18 11.27 -13.03 -7.60
C MET A 18 10.71 -11.70 -7.06
N ALA A 19 9.44 -11.60 -6.65
CA ALA A 19 8.89 -10.37 -6.05
C ALA A 19 9.10 -10.28 -4.51
N GLY A 20 9.63 -11.35 -3.91
CA GLY A 20 9.90 -11.46 -2.48
C GLY A 20 11.38 -11.45 -2.14
N ALA A 21 12.26 -11.00 -3.03
CA ALA A 21 13.68 -10.97 -2.74
C ALA A 21 14.03 -9.62 -2.08
N ILE A 22 14.86 -9.65 -1.03
CA ILE A 22 14.74 -8.77 0.13
C ILE A 22 16.03 -8.04 0.45
N ALA A 23 15.84 -6.80 0.93
CA ALA A 23 16.81 -5.84 1.45
C ALA A 23 17.91 -6.49 2.32
N LEU A 24 19.03 -6.79 1.68
CA LEU A 24 20.29 -7.20 2.32
C LEU A 24 21.22 -6.01 2.57
N SER A 25 20.67 -4.88 3.00
CA SER A 25 21.47 -3.69 3.35
C SER A 25 21.18 -3.10 4.71
N ALA A 26 20.09 -3.48 5.38
CA ALA A 26 19.79 -2.94 6.71
C ALA A 26 20.47 -3.70 7.87
N GLY A 27 21.25 -4.75 7.58
CA GLY A 27 21.89 -5.58 8.62
C GLY A 27 23.42 -5.68 8.56
N CYS A 28 24.08 -5.13 7.54
CA CYS A 28 25.54 -5.21 7.40
C CYS A 28 26.19 -3.85 7.66
N GLY A 29 26.30 -3.51 8.94
CA GLY A 29 26.95 -2.27 9.39
C GLY A 29 27.59 -2.39 10.76
N LYS A 30 28.09 -3.58 11.13
CA LYS A 30 29.06 -3.75 12.23
C LYS A 30 29.88 -5.01 11.99
N GLU A 31 30.84 -4.94 11.08
CA GLU A 31 32.06 -5.72 11.31
C GLU A 31 32.71 -5.17 12.57
N ILE A 32 32.98 -6.07 13.52
CA ILE A 32 33.74 -5.79 14.72
C ILE A 32 35.16 -5.47 14.28
N LEU A 33 35.47 -4.19 14.09
CA LEU A 33 36.85 -3.73 14.11
C LEU A 33 37.33 -3.83 15.55
N ASN A 34 38.17 -4.82 15.82
CA ASN A 34 38.98 -4.90 17.03
C ASN A 34 39.85 -3.65 17.14
N GLY A 35 39.35 -2.65 17.83
CA GLY A 35 40.08 -1.48 18.29
C GLY A 35 39.74 -1.28 19.76
N SER A 36 40.71 -1.57 20.63
CA SER A 36 40.63 -1.32 22.05
C SER A 36 40.49 0.18 22.31
N ASP A 37 39.28 0.65 22.61
CA ASP A 37 39.08 1.93 23.27
C ASP A 37 38.03 1.78 24.38
N THR A 38 38.43 2.29 25.54
CA THR A 38 37.74 2.28 26.84
C THR A 38 36.30 2.80 26.80
N PRO A 39 35.43 2.34 27.72
CA PRO A 39 34.01 2.71 27.73
C PRO A 39 33.83 4.20 28.04
N SER A 40 33.34 4.96 27.07
CA SER A 40 32.79 6.29 27.31
C SER A 40 31.46 6.13 28.07
N GLY A 41 31.34 6.88 29.17
CA GLY A 41 30.16 6.91 30.03
C GLY A 41 28.91 7.46 29.33
N PRO A 42 27.79 7.62 30.07
CA PRO A 42 26.49 7.93 29.50
C PRO A 42 26.57 9.25 28.72
N VAL A 43 26.35 9.15 27.40
CA VAL A 43 26.21 10.31 26.53
C VAL A 43 24.97 11.08 27.00
N SER A 44 25.19 12.29 27.50
CA SER A 44 24.14 13.24 27.82
C SER A 44 23.22 13.42 26.60
N GLN A 45 21.92 13.15 26.78
CA GLN A 45 20.91 13.45 25.77
C GLN A 45 21.05 14.92 25.30
N PRO A 46 21.12 15.19 23.99
CA PRO A 46 21.04 16.55 23.49
C PRO A 46 19.75 17.19 23.99
N THR A 47 19.90 18.39 24.56
CA THR A 47 18.85 19.28 25.05
C THR A 47 17.63 19.31 24.11
N ALA A 48 16.45 19.23 24.72
CA ALA A 48 15.11 19.21 24.13
C ALA A 48 15.03 19.82 22.72
N ALA A 49 14.79 18.97 21.72
CA ALA A 49 14.23 19.43 20.46
C ALA A 49 13.02 20.33 20.78
N GLY A 50 12.94 21.49 20.13
CA GLY A 50 11.88 22.49 20.36
C GLY A 50 10.47 21.92 20.21
N PRO A 51 9.43 22.76 20.42
CA PRO A 51 8.05 22.32 20.20
C PRO A 51 7.90 21.75 18.79
N ASP A 52 7.02 20.76 18.67
CA ASP A 52 6.73 20.12 17.39
C ASP A 52 6.24 21.17 16.36
N PRO A 53 6.95 21.38 15.23
CA PRO A 53 6.60 22.37 14.22
C PRO A 53 5.21 22.17 13.60
N ASN A 54 4.71 20.93 13.61
CA ASN A 54 3.44 20.56 12.99
C ASN A 54 2.29 20.41 14.00
N ALA A 55 2.52 20.69 15.29
CA ALA A 55 1.55 20.41 16.36
C ALA A 55 0.16 21.03 16.16
N VAL A 56 0.07 22.15 15.45
CA VAL A 56 -1.19 22.89 15.19
C VAL A 56 -1.67 22.75 13.74
N LEU A 57 -0.95 22.01 12.91
CA LEU A 57 -1.25 21.85 11.49
C LEU A 57 -2.08 20.60 11.25
N ASN A 58 -2.86 20.62 10.16
CA ASN A 58 -3.57 19.43 9.71
C ASN A 58 -2.63 18.55 8.88
N VAL A 59 -1.82 17.74 9.55
CA VAL A 59 -0.80 16.89 8.89
C VAL A 59 -1.41 15.87 7.94
N ARG A 60 -2.65 15.42 8.17
CA ARG A 60 -3.39 14.55 7.24
C ARG A 60 -3.70 15.26 5.93
N LYS A 61 -4.14 16.52 5.99
CA LYS A 61 -4.32 17.35 4.79
C LYS A 61 -2.98 17.61 4.09
N MET A 62 -1.93 17.94 4.84
CA MET A 62 -0.59 18.15 4.25
C MET A 62 -0.09 16.91 3.51
N ALA A 63 -0.29 15.72 4.08
CA ALA A 63 0.08 14.45 3.44
C ALA A 63 -0.77 14.14 2.20
N ALA A 64 -2.08 14.42 2.24
CA ALA A 64 -2.96 14.29 1.09
C ALA A 64 -2.55 15.25 -0.06
N ASP A 65 -2.12 16.46 0.27
CA ASP A 65 -1.70 17.49 -0.69
C ASP A 65 -0.22 17.34 -1.13
N ALA A 66 0.54 16.42 -0.52
CA ALA A 66 1.99 16.29 -0.76
C ALA A 66 2.32 16.00 -2.24
N ALA A 67 2.95 16.96 -2.91
CA ALA A 67 3.28 16.89 -4.33
C ALA A 67 4.41 15.89 -4.66
N SER A 68 5.27 15.60 -3.69
CA SER A 68 6.38 14.65 -3.80
C SER A 68 6.66 14.03 -2.44
N TYR A 69 7.43 12.94 -2.42
CA TYR A 69 7.88 12.35 -1.17
C TYR A 69 9.30 11.79 -1.30
N ALA A 70 9.94 11.56 -0.16
CA ALA A 70 11.17 10.78 -0.07
C ALA A 70 11.01 9.69 0.99
N ILE A 71 11.73 8.59 0.81
CA ILE A 71 11.80 7.49 1.78
C ILE A 71 13.25 7.09 1.99
N THR A 72 13.63 6.82 3.24
CA THR A 72 14.94 6.25 3.57
C THR A 72 14.91 5.37 4.82
N TYR A 73 15.64 4.26 4.77
CA TYR A 73 15.90 3.34 5.87
C TYR A 73 17.32 3.50 6.44
N GLY A 74 18.15 4.32 5.79
CA GLY A 74 19.52 4.59 6.20
C GLY A 74 19.64 5.62 7.33
N ALA A 75 20.84 5.72 7.89
CA ALA A 75 21.19 6.75 8.86
C ALA A 75 21.15 8.16 8.23
N LEU A 76 20.89 9.18 9.06
CA LEU A 76 20.77 10.56 8.60
C LEU A 76 21.96 11.41 9.06
N ASP A 77 22.76 11.85 8.11
CA ASP A 77 23.71 12.95 8.30
C ASP A 77 23.05 14.31 8.01
N ALA A 78 23.82 15.40 8.15
CA ALA A 78 23.32 16.75 7.90
C ALA A 78 22.89 16.97 6.44
N ALA A 79 23.59 16.37 5.47
CA ALA A 79 23.26 16.54 4.06
C ALA A 79 21.97 15.81 3.68
N ALA A 80 21.76 14.62 4.25
CA ALA A 80 20.52 13.87 4.16
C ALA A 80 19.35 14.69 4.71
N ILE A 81 19.49 15.26 5.91
CA ILE A 81 18.45 16.10 6.53
C ILE A 81 18.11 17.31 5.67
N GLU A 82 19.11 18.04 5.16
CA GLU A 82 18.86 19.20 4.28
C GLU A 82 18.16 18.80 2.99
N THR A 83 18.44 17.61 2.44
CA THR A 83 17.73 17.11 1.27
C THR A 83 16.27 16.78 1.60
N LEU A 84 16.04 16.07 2.72
CA LEU A 84 14.72 15.66 3.19
C LEU A 84 13.80 16.83 3.52
N LYS A 85 14.35 17.93 4.07
CA LYS A 85 13.62 19.19 4.34
C LYS A 85 13.01 19.81 3.09
N THR A 86 13.46 19.42 1.90
CA THR A 86 12.89 19.94 0.64
C THR A 86 11.64 19.17 0.18
N TYR A 87 11.28 18.07 0.85
CA TYR A 87 10.12 17.26 0.51
C TYR A 87 8.94 17.58 1.44
N PRO A 88 7.70 17.65 0.92
CA PRO A 88 6.52 17.86 1.76
C PRO A 88 6.13 16.61 2.56
N LEU A 89 6.57 15.42 2.15
CA LEU A 89 6.36 14.15 2.85
C LEU A 89 7.65 13.33 2.89
N VAL A 90 8.02 12.83 4.06
CA VAL A 90 9.22 12.02 4.28
C VAL A 90 8.86 10.78 5.09
N ILE A 91 9.38 9.62 4.68
CA ILE A 91 9.27 8.36 5.41
C ILE A 91 10.67 7.95 5.90
N VAL A 92 10.81 7.64 7.19
CA VAL A 92 12.08 7.22 7.80
C VAL A 92 11.94 5.89 8.54
N HIS A 93 13.02 5.11 8.60
CA HIS A 93 13.07 3.90 9.42
C HIS A 93 13.74 4.17 10.78
N PRO A 94 12.97 4.24 11.88
CA PRO A 94 13.49 4.74 13.15
C PRO A 94 14.51 3.83 13.84
N TYR A 95 14.50 2.52 13.52
CA TYR A 95 15.47 1.56 14.04
C TYR A 95 16.75 1.48 13.18
N ASN A 96 16.65 1.05 11.91
CA ASN A 96 17.79 0.94 10.99
C ASN A 96 18.57 2.26 10.82
N GLY A 97 17.87 3.40 10.75
CA GLY A 97 18.51 4.71 10.64
C GLY A 97 18.96 5.32 11.97
N ASP A 98 18.71 4.65 13.10
CA ASP A 98 18.89 5.17 14.47
C ASP A 98 18.37 6.61 14.64
N ILE A 99 17.15 6.83 14.15
CA ILE A 99 16.58 8.17 14.01
C ILE A 99 16.23 8.74 15.39
N THR A 100 16.66 9.97 15.63
CA THR A 100 16.39 10.71 16.87
C THR A 100 15.24 11.70 16.70
N ARG A 101 14.63 12.08 17.83
CA ARG A 101 13.64 13.17 17.88
C ARG A 101 14.18 14.47 17.26
N SER A 102 15.44 14.82 17.54
CA SER A 102 16.04 16.06 17.02
C SER A 102 16.10 16.06 15.48
N GLN A 103 16.47 14.94 14.86
CA GLN A 103 16.49 14.84 13.40
C GLN A 103 15.08 14.94 12.82
N ILE A 104 14.07 14.31 13.44
CA ILE A 104 12.67 14.43 13.00
C ILE A 104 12.21 15.88 13.09
N MET A 105 12.46 16.58 14.21
CA MET A 105 12.06 17.98 14.35
C MET A 105 12.77 18.90 13.34
N GLN A 106 14.04 18.63 13.02
CA GLN A 106 14.77 19.38 11.98
C GLN A 106 14.19 19.18 10.59
N ILE A 107 13.76 17.96 10.26
CA ILE A 107 13.09 17.68 8.98
C ILE A 107 11.73 18.40 8.92
N LYS A 108 10.92 18.30 9.99
CA LYS A 108 9.57 18.89 10.06
C LYS A 108 9.56 20.40 9.89
N GLN A 109 10.64 21.09 10.24
CA GLN A 109 10.80 22.55 10.07
C GLN A 109 10.87 23.00 8.60
N GLY A 110 10.98 22.08 7.64
CA GLY A 110 11.14 22.45 6.24
C GLY A 110 12.44 23.22 5.99
N VAL A 111 12.58 23.82 4.80
CA VAL A 111 13.76 24.63 4.45
C VAL A 111 13.76 25.95 5.23
N LYS A 112 12.58 26.48 5.58
CA LYS A 112 12.41 27.74 6.30
C LYS A 112 11.81 27.49 7.71
N PRO A 113 12.65 27.36 8.76
CA PRO A 113 12.18 26.98 10.11
C PRO A 113 11.13 27.86 10.79
N ASN A 114 10.88 29.07 10.27
CA ASN A 114 9.90 30.03 10.80
C ASN A 114 8.66 30.21 9.89
N ASP A 115 8.55 29.42 8.83
CA ASP A 115 7.48 29.48 7.82
C ASP A 115 6.83 28.10 7.74
N HIS A 116 5.59 27.96 8.21
CA HIS A 116 4.93 26.66 8.23
C HIS A 116 4.49 26.19 6.83
N THR A 117 4.62 27.03 5.79
CA THR A 117 4.16 26.70 4.43
C THR A 117 5.00 25.64 3.73
N ASP A 118 6.24 25.42 4.16
CA ASP A 118 7.13 24.38 3.66
C ASP A 118 7.49 23.30 4.70
N ASN A 119 6.76 23.24 5.81
CA ASN A 119 6.94 22.18 6.80
C ASN A 119 6.74 20.79 6.17
N THR A 120 7.61 19.86 6.53
CA THR A 120 7.56 18.47 6.08
C THR A 120 6.71 17.62 7.01
N VAL A 121 5.88 16.73 6.46
CA VAL A 121 5.24 15.64 7.21
C VAL A 121 6.22 14.47 7.32
N VAL A 122 6.48 13.96 8.53
CA VAL A 122 7.41 12.82 8.73
C VAL A 122 6.68 11.58 9.23
N LEU A 123 6.76 10.48 8.49
CA LEU A 123 6.21 9.18 8.84
C LEU A 123 7.32 8.22 9.30
N CYS A 124 7.01 7.42 10.32
CA CYS A 124 7.94 6.41 10.85
C CYS A 124 7.51 4.99 10.45
N TYR A 125 8.44 4.22 9.92
CA TYR A 125 8.23 2.82 9.50
C TYR A 125 8.01 1.88 10.70
N ILE A 126 7.10 0.93 10.51
CA ILE A 126 6.90 -0.21 11.42
C ILE A 126 6.37 -1.44 10.66
N SER A 127 6.93 -2.62 10.93
CA SER A 127 6.37 -3.89 10.48
C SER A 127 5.28 -4.36 11.45
N ILE A 128 4.08 -4.68 10.94
CA ILE A 128 2.95 -5.13 11.78
C ILE A 128 2.49 -6.56 11.51
N GLY A 129 2.90 -7.16 10.39
CA GLY A 129 2.66 -8.57 10.05
C GLY A 129 3.85 -9.50 10.29
N GLU A 130 5.02 -8.95 10.61
CA GLU A 130 6.21 -9.71 10.99
C GLU A 130 6.85 -9.14 12.26
N ASP A 131 7.29 -10.04 13.15
CA ASP A 131 7.98 -9.65 14.38
C ASP A 131 9.47 -9.47 14.14
N SER A 132 9.90 -8.25 13.84
CA SER A 132 11.31 -7.92 13.57
C SER A 132 12.25 -8.27 14.73
N ARG A 133 11.75 -8.36 15.97
CA ARG A 133 12.55 -8.74 17.16
C ARG A 133 13.08 -10.17 17.06
N THR A 134 12.49 -11.00 16.21
CA THR A 134 12.88 -12.39 15.96
C THR A 134 13.98 -12.53 14.92
N PHE A 135 14.47 -11.43 14.35
CA PHE A 135 15.48 -11.44 13.29
C PHE A 135 16.68 -12.34 13.64
N GLY A 136 16.86 -13.39 12.84
CA GLY A 136 17.99 -14.32 12.97
C GLY A 136 17.94 -15.25 14.18
N LEU A 137 16.86 -15.26 14.97
CA LEU A 137 16.70 -16.17 16.09
C LEU A 137 16.27 -17.57 15.62
N THR A 138 16.81 -18.58 16.29
CA THR A 138 16.34 -19.97 16.18
C THR A 138 15.11 -20.19 17.05
N ASP A 139 14.34 -21.23 16.73
CA ASP A 139 13.18 -21.66 17.53
C ASP A 139 13.51 -21.86 19.02
N ALA A 140 14.68 -22.44 19.30
CA ALA A 140 15.14 -22.70 20.67
C ALA A 140 15.49 -21.40 21.41
N GLN A 141 16.11 -20.43 20.73
CA GLN A 141 16.38 -19.10 21.30
C GLN A 141 15.07 -18.35 21.57
N MET A 142 14.09 -18.46 20.68
CA MET A 142 12.78 -17.86 20.89
C MET A 142 12.08 -18.44 22.13
N LEU A 143 12.08 -19.76 22.31
CA LEU A 143 11.49 -20.42 23.48
C LEU A 143 12.23 -20.12 24.80
N ALA A 144 13.51 -19.75 24.72
CA ALA A 144 14.30 -19.33 25.88
C ALA A 144 14.06 -17.86 26.27
N ASP A 145 13.44 -17.07 25.39
CA ASP A 145 13.18 -15.64 25.60
C ASP A 145 11.70 -15.39 25.90
N SER A 146 11.43 -14.91 27.11
CA SER A 146 10.08 -14.62 27.60
C SER A 146 9.26 -13.67 26.70
N ARG A 147 9.91 -12.83 25.88
CA ARG A 147 9.23 -11.94 24.92
C ARG A 147 8.45 -12.71 23.86
N PHE A 148 8.88 -13.93 23.53
CA PHE A 148 8.32 -14.71 22.41
C PHE A 148 7.51 -15.93 22.87
N VAL A 149 7.60 -16.28 24.16
CA VAL A 149 6.77 -17.33 24.79
C VAL A 149 5.36 -16.82 25.09
N GLY A 150 5.22 -15.58 25.58
CA GLY A 150 3.90 -14.99 25.87
C GLY A 150 3.00 -15.90 26.72
N SER A 151 1.80 -16.21 26.23
CA SER A 151 0.85 -17.13 26.87
C SER A 151 1.24 -18.62 26.76
N GLY A 152 2.21 -18.97 25.92
CA GLY A 152 2.61 -20.35 25.62
C GLY A 152 1.59 -21.15 24.80
N THR A 153 0.46 -20.55 24.42
CA THR A 153 -0.60 -21.26 23.68
C THR A 153 -0.37 -21.30 22.18
N GLY A 154 0.45 -20.38 21.66
CA GLY A 154 0.75 -20.25 20.24
C GLY A 154 1.80 -21.24 19.74
N PRO A 155 2.07 -21.24 18.42
CA PRO A 155 1.45 -20.39 17.40
C PRO A 155 -0.02 -20.78 17.11
N VAL A 156 -0.67 -20.06 16.20
CA VAL A 156 -2.07 -20.25 15.82
C VAL A 156 -2.23 -20.47 14.32
N ILE A 157 -3.33 -21.12 13.94
CA ILE A 157 -3.72 -21.40 12.55
C ILE A 157 -5.12 -20.88 12.25
N ASP A 158 -5.50 -20.86 10.97
CA ASP A 158 -6.85 -20.55 10.49
C ASP A 158 -7.91 -21.37 11.27
N PRO A 159 -8.83 -20.72 12.02
CA PRO A 159 -9.88 -21.41 12.77
C PRO A 159 -10.80 -22.31 11.93
N ARG A 160 -10.85 -22.07 10.62
CA ARG A 160 -11.68 -22.83 9.68
C ARG A 160 -10.97 -24.08 9.15
N GLY A 161 -9.66 -24.23 9.41
CA GLY A 161 -8.82 -25.35 8.97
C GLY A 161 -8.37 -25.26 7.50
N ALA A 162 -7.67 -26.32 7.05
CA ALA A 162 -6.95 -26.37 5.77
C ALA A 162 -7.79 -26.10 4.50
N GLY A 163 -9.11 -26.30 4.56
CA GLY A 163 -10.01 -26.28 3.41
C GLY A 163 -10.69 -24.94 3.13
N ALA A 164 -10.45 -23.91 3.94
CA ALA A 164 -11.26 -22.69 3.93
C ALA A 164 -10.79 -21.57 2.99
N ALA A 165 -9.88 -21.87 2.07
CA ALA A 165 -9.39 -20.87 1.12
C ALA A 165 -10.51 -20.34 0.21
N ASP A 166 -10.37 -19.09 -0.25
CA ASP A 166 -11.32 -18.43 -1.15
C ASP A 166 -12.75 -18.29 -0.60
N THR A 167 -12.92 -18.34 0.73
CA THR A 167 -14.20 -18.07 1.42
C THR A 167 -14.19 -16.69 2.08
N SER A 168 -15.37 -16.23 2.55
CA SER A 168 -15.47 -14.97 3.29
C SER A 168 -14.49 -14.95 4.48
N LEU A 169 -13.83 -13.81 4.64
CA LEU A 169 -12.92 -13.42 5.70
C LEU A 169 -13.61 -12.64 6.81
N LEU A 170 -14.90 -12.32 6.65
CA LEU A 170 -15.72 -11.72 7.70
C LEU A 170 -16.02 -12.69 8.85
N GLY A 171 -15.95 -12.17 10.08
CA GLY A 171 -16.39 -12.88 11.28
C GLY A 171 -15.51 -14.06 11.72
N ILE A 172 -14.31 -14.20 11.15
CA ILE A 172 -13.32 -15.18 11.62
C ILE A 172 -12.80 -14.74 12.99
N ASP A 173 -12.65 -15.68 13.92
CA ASP A 173 -12.09 -15.41 15.24
C ASP A 173 -10.65 -14.87 15.12
N PRO A 174 -10.40 -13.61 15.53
CA PRO A 174 -9.08 -13.00 15.41
C PRO A 174 -8.03 -13.66 16.31
N GLN A 175 -8.38 -14.58 17.21
CA GLN A 175 -7.40 -15.30 18.03
C GLN A 175 -6.77 -16.50 17.33
N GLY A 176 -7.37 -17.03 16.25
CA GLY A 176 -6.88 -18.25 15.62
C GLY A 176 -7.14 -19.52 16.44
N THR A 177 -6.80 -20.68 15.88
CA THR A 177 -6.79 -21.94 16.65
C THR A 177 -5.38 -22.22 17.18
N PRO A 178 -5.18 -22.36 18.50
CA PRO A 178 -3.89 -22.69 19.09
C PRO A 178 -3.33 -24.05 18.65
N THR A 179 -2.02 -24.13 18.39
CA THR A 179 -1.31 -25.40 18.13
C THR A 179 -0.52 -25.90 19.36
N GLY A 180 -0.33 -25.08 20.39
CA GLY A 180 0.30 -25.50 21.66
C GLY A 180 1.82 -25.66 21.59
N GLY A 181 2.49 -24.89 20.74
CA GLY A 181 3.94 -24.93 20.53
C GLY A 181 4.79 -24.25 21.61
N GLY A 182 4.18 -23.60 22.61
CA GLY A 182 4.91 -22.86 23.66
C GLY A 182 5.28 -21.42 23.28
N TYR A 183 4.74 -20.90 22.18
CA TYR A 183 4.99 -19.53 21.73
C TYR A 183 3.82 -18.60 22.08
N ALA A 184 4.02 -17.30 21.89
CA ALA A 184 2.95 -16.32 22.05
C ALA A 184 1.80 -16.58 21.05
N SER A 185 0.56 -16.35 21.48
CA SER A 185 -0.66 -16.64 20.70
C SER A 185 -0.80 -15.86 19.39
N TYR A 186 0.04 -14.86 19.16
CA TYR A 186 0.01 -14.06 17.95
C TYR A 186 0.92 -14.58 16.83
N TYR A 187 1.77 -15.58 17.07
CA TYR A 187 2.56 -16.18 15.98
C TYR A 187 1.70 -17.09 15.11
N LEU A 188 1.96 -17.09 13.80
CA LEU A 188 1.23 -17.89 12.82
C LEU A 188 1.93 -19.24 12.55
N ASN A 189 1.18 -20.28 12.23
CA ASN A 189 1.70 -21.60 11.81
C ASN A 189 0.83 -22.26 10.73
N ASP A 190 0.22 -21.43 9.87
CA ASP A 190 -0.67 -21.91 8.80
C ASP A 190 0.05 -22.82 7.80
N ASN A 191 1.36 -22.65 7.64
CA ASN A 191 2.14 -23.56 6.79
C ASN A 191 2.10 -24.99 7.31
N ALA A 192 2.07 -25.28 8.62
CA ALA A 192 1.96 -26.67 9.11
C ALA A 192 0.71 -27.40 8.60
N VAL A 193 -0.37 -26.65 8.34
CA VAL A 193 -1.67 -27.19 7.93
C VAL A 193 -1.76 -27.31 6.40
N ARG A 194 -1.14 -26.38 5.67
CA ARG A 194 -1.24 -26.30 4.21
C ARG A 194 -0.03 -26.89 3.48
N CYS A 195 1.10 -27.01 4.17
CA CYS A 195 2.37 -27.44 3.62
C CYS A 195 2.85 -28.77 4.17
N LYS A 196 2.95 -29.74 3.26
CA LYS A 196 3.48 -31.07 3.59
C LYS A 196 4.92 -30.96 4.06
N GLY A 197 5.17 -31.33 5.31
CA GLY A 197 6.50 -31.33 5.92
C GLY A 197 6.86 -30.04 6.66
N ALA A 198 6.01 -29.00 6.60
CA ALA A 198 6.17 -27.84 7.46
C ALA A 198 5.98 -28.25 8.93
N PRO A 199 6.79 -27.70 9.85
CA PRO A 199 6.76 -28.13 11.24
C PRO A 199 5.52 -27.61 11.96
N ASP A 200 4.77 -28.53 12.56
CA ASP A 200 3.67 -28.21 13.47
C ASP A 200 4.18 -27.63 14.80
N GLY A 201 3.40 -26.73 15.38
CA GLY A 201 3.72 -26.07 16.65
C GLY A 201 4.83 -25.02 16.56
N LYS A 202 5.24 -24.59 15.36
CA LYS A 202 6.36 -23.64 15.19
C LYS A 202 5.97 -22.41 14.39
N PRO A 203 6.36 -21.19 14.81
CA PRO A 203 6.05 -19.98 14.05
C PRO A 203 6.56 -20.06 12.61
N ASP A 204 5.69 -19.72 11.66
CA ASP A 204 6.02 -19.59 10.25
C ASP A 204 7.07 -18.49 10.07
N ASN A 205 8.06 -18.77 9.23
CA ASN A 205 9.22 -17.92 9.03
C ASN A 205 9.20 -17.31 7.63
N ASN A 206 9.53 -16.03 7.54
CA ASN A 206 9.93 -15.42 6.29
C ASN A 206 11.41 -15.76 6.03
N PRO A 207 11.76 -16.63 5.07
CA PRO A 207 13.15 -17.04 4.83
C PRO A 207 14.05 -15.89 4.36
N ASN A 208 13.44 -14.86 3.79
CA ASN A 208 14.15 -13.76 3.17
C ASN A 208 14.47 -12.65 4.19
N PHE A 209 13.53 -12.31 5.09
CA PHE A 209 13.77 -11.37 6.20
C PHE A 209 14.26 -12.03 7.50
N LYS A 210 14.16 -13.36 7.61
CA LYS A 210 14.55 -14.14 8.80
C LYS A 210 13.77 -13.75 10.07
N THR A 211 12.50 -13.40 9.88
CA THR A 211 11.53 -12.96 10.88
C THR A 211 10.35 -13.94 10.94
N ARG A 212 9.59 -13.92 12.04
CA ARG A 212 8.38 -14.73 12.19
C ARG A 212 7.12 -13.94 11.86
N PHE A 213 6.20 -14.60 11.14
CA PHE A 213 4.89 -14.03 10.83
C PHE A 213 4.01 -13.96 12.06
N VAL A 214 3.19 -12.91 12.12
CA VAL A 214 2.27 -12.66 13.22
C VAL A 214 0.88 -12.29 12.73
N ASN A 215 -0.10 -12.68 13.52
CA ASN A 215 -1.48 -12.28 13.36
C ASN A 215 -1.67 -10.86 13.90
N ALA A 216 -1.72 -9.86 13.02
CA ALA A 216 -1.94 -8.48 13.41
C ALA A 216 -3.29 -8.24 14.13
N GLY A 217 -4.26 -9.13 13.93
CA GLY A 217 -5.56 -9.09 14.60
C GLY A 217 -5.52 -9.51 16.06
N ASN A 218 -4.45 -10.15 16.53
CA ASN A 218 -4.34 -10.58 17.92
C ASN A 218 -4.16 -9.35 18.85
N PRO A 219 -5.02 -9.14 19.86
CA PRO A 219 -4.91 -7.98 20.77
C PRO A 219 -3.58 -7.87 21.52
N GLU A 220 -2.94 -9.00 21.86
CA GLU A 220 -1.63 -8.99 22.53
C GLU A 220 -0.53 -8.50 21.59
N TRP A 221 -0.63 -8.80 20.29
CA TRP A 221 0.33 -8.27 19.32
C TRP A 221 0.21 -6.75 19.18
N TYR A 222 -1.02 -6.22 19.11
CA TYR A 222 -1.22 -4.77 19.11
C TYR A 222 -0.56 -4.12 20.35
N ARG A 223 -0.75 -4.72 21.54
CA ARG A 223 -0.12 -4.24 22.77
C ARG A 223 1.40 -4.24 22.66
N VAL A 224 2.00 -5.34 22.20
CA VAL A 224 3.44 -5.47 21.99
C VAL A 224 3.97 -4.37 21.05
N VAL A 225 3.39 -4.23 19.86
CA VAL A 225 3.83 -3.26 18.84
C VAL A 225 3.58 -1.82 19.28
N SER A 226 2.54 -1.59 20.09
CA SER A 226 2.25 -0.27 20.64
C SER A 226 3.26 0.15 21.72
N ASP A 227 3.59 -0.77 22.63
CA ASP A 227 4.32 -0.47 23.85
C ASP A 227 5.84 -0.67 23.77
N MET A 228 6.33 -1.49 22.82
CA MET A 228 7.77 -1.79 22.73
C MET A 228 8.60 -0.52 22.59
N MET A 229 9.78 -0.54 23.19
CA MET A 229 10.74 0.56 23.12
C MET A 229 11.98 0.09 22.38
N MET A 230 12.63 1.02 21.68
CA MET A 230 13.84 0.68 20.93
C MET A 230 14.93 0.18 21.88
N ASP A 231 15.49 -0.98 21.56
CA ASP A 231 16.65 -1.56 22.23
C ASP A 231 17.49 -2.35 21.23
N THR A 232 18.65 -1.81 20.90
CA THR A 232 19.56 -2.40 19.92
C THR A 232 20.24 -3.68 20.44
N ASN A 233 20.32 -3.89 21.76
CA ASN A 233 20.92 -5.10 22.34
C ASN A 233 20.01 -6.32 22.15
N THR A 234 18.71 -6.10 22.11
CA THR A 234 17.69 -7.16 21.98
C THR A 234 17.00 -7.16 20.61
N HIS A 235 17.55 -6.39 19.66
CA HIS A 235 17.01 -6.17 18.33
C HIS A 235 15.55 -5.70 18.32
N THR A 236 15.18 -4.84 19.27
CA THR A 236 13.82 -4.33 19.43
C THR A 236 13.66 -2.99 18.72
N PRO A 237 12.81 -2.86 17.69
CA PRO A 237 12.48 -1.57 17.10
C PRO A 237 11.58 -0.73 18.03
N PRO A 238 11.51 0.59 17.86
CA PRO A 238 10.57 1.41 18.61
C PRO A 238 9.12 1.01 18.27
N GLY A 239 8.22 1.10 19.25
CA GLY A 239 6.79 0.86 19.08
C GLY A 239 6.00 2.12 18.72
N LEU A 240 4.71 1.95 18.47
CA LEU A 240 3.83 3.05 18.03
C LEU A 240 3.82 4.22 19.03
N LYS A 241 3.78 3.97 20.34
CA LYS A 241 3.80 5.05 21.33
C LYS A 241 5.11 5.83 21.31
N GLU A 242 6.24 5.14 21.15
CA GLU A 242 7.55 5.80 21.06
C GLU A 242 7.66 6.64 19.78
N MET A 243 7.10 6.17 18.66
CA MET A 243 7.09 6.90 17.39
C MET A 243 6.16 8.12 17.43
N MET A 244 4.92 7.93 17.90
CA MET A 244 3.81 8.85 17.65
C MET A 244 3.57 9.85 18.78
N THR A 245 4.23 9.68 19.92
CA THR A 245 4.07 10.54 21.10
C THR A 245 5.40 11.17 21.50
N ASN A 246 5.34 12.12 22.43
CA ASN A 246 6.51 12.78 23.00
C ASN A 246 6.81 12.30 24.43
N SER A 247 6.03 11.36 24.96
CA SER A 247 6.01 11.00 26.38
C SER A 247 6.37 9.53 26.65
N HIS A 248 6.67 8.74 25.62
CA HIS A 248 7.01 7.31 25.74
C HIS A 248 8.34 7.03 25.04
N GLY A 249 9.23 6.27 25.70
CA GLY A 249 10.56 5.95 25.16
C GLY A 249 11.34 7.21 24.75
N ARG A 250 11.94 7.20 23.55
CA ARG A 250 12.60 8.37 22.94
C ARG A 250 11.64 9.48 22.50
N GLY A 251 10.33 9.21 22.43
CA GLY A 251 9.30 10.16 22.05
C GLY A 251 9.61 10.88 20.74
N LEU A 252 9.64 10.14 19.63
CA LEU A 252 10.13 10.62 18.33
C LEU A 252 9.26 11.74 17.74
N GLY A 253 7.95 11.73 17.97
CA GLY A 253 7.03 12.77 17.52
C GLY A 253 6.78 12.77 16.01
N CYS A 254 6.69 11.59 15.39
CA CYS A 254 6.34 11.44 13.98
C CYS A 254 4.89 11.93 13.73
N ASP A 255 4.63 12.44 12.54
CA ASP A 255 3.30 12.90 12.10
C ASP A 255 2.39 11.76 11.66
N GLY A 256 2.97 10.57 11.47
CA GLY A 256 2.24 9.37 11.09
C GLY A 256 3.12 8.14 11.07
N VAL A 257 2.54 7.03 10.61
CA VAL A 257 3.22 5.74 10.48
C VAL A 257 3.12 5.19 9.07
N PHE A 258 4.17 4.49 8.66
CA PHE A 258 4.20 3.62 7.49
C PHE A 258 4.08 2.18 8.00
N LEU A 259 2.94 1.54 7.73
CA LEU A 259 2.63 0.18 8.14
C LEU A 259 3.07 -0.80 7.06
N ASP A 260 4.07 -1.62 7.38
CA ASP A 260 4.60 -2.63 6.48
C ASP A 260 4.10 -4.05 6.83
N THR A 261 4.42 -5.00 5.94
CA THR A 261 4.16 -6.44 6.05
C THR A 261 2.67 -6.82 6.13
N ILE A 262 1.82 -5.95 5.59
CA ILE A 262 0.37 -6.16 5.42
C ILE A 262 0.07 -7.40 4.55
N ASP A 263 0.97 -7.72 3.62
CA ASP A 263 0.91 -8.91 2.76
C ASP A 263 1.06 -10.24 3.51
N THR A 264 1.31 -10.23 4.82
CA THR A 264 1.15 -11.43 5.66
C THR A 264 -0.26 -12.01 5.54
N ALA A 265 -1.25 -11.14 5.32
CA ALA A 265 -2.64 -11.51 5.07
C ALA A 265 -2.96 -11.75 3.59
N ALA A 266 -1.96 -11.89 2.70
CA ALA A 266 -2.21 -12.06 1.27
C ALA A 266 -3.09 -13.28 0.94
N PRO A 267 -3.82 -13.26 -0.19
CA PRO A 267 -4.55 -14.42 -0.67
C PRO A 267 -3.68 -15.67 -0.71
N ASN A 268 -4.19 -16.77 -0.14
CA ASN A 268 -3.47 -18.04 -0.10
C ASN A 268 -3.15 -18.58 -1.51
N ILE A 269 -3.93 -18.17 -2.52
CA ILE A 269 -3.67 -18.54 -3.91
C ILE A 269 -2.36 -17.97 -4.48
N TYR A 270 -1.81 -16.90 -3.89
CA TYR A 270 -0.55 -16.31 -4.34
C TYR A 270 0.63 -17.23 -4.07
N THR A 271 0.64 -17.87 -2.90
CA THR A 271 1.66 -18.85 -2.49
C THR A 271 1.29 -20.27 -2.91
N GLY A 272 0.00 -20.52 -3.18
CA GLY A 272 -0.52 -21.77 -3.74
C GLY A 272 -0.27 -22.97 -2.82
N ASN A 273 -0.20 -24.18 -3.40
CA ASN A 273 0.30 -25.38 -2.69
C ASN A 273 1.84 -25.47 -2.70
N ILE A 274 2.53 -24.36 -2.97
CA ILE A 274 3.98 -24.36 -3.10
C ILE A 274 4.55 -24.24 -1.69
N CYS A 275 5.08 -25.36 -1.23
CA CYS A 275 5.50 -25.57 0.13
C CYS A 275 6.97 -25.97 0.09
N SER A 276 7.84 -24.99 -0.12
CA SER A 276 9.29 -25.19 -0.02
C SER A 276 9.88 -24.15 0.92
N ASP A 277 10.86 -24.58 1.70
CA ASP A 277 11.62 -23.73 2.65
C ASP A 277 12.36 -22.57 1.96
N SER A 278 12.40 -22.56 0.63
CA SER A 278 13.00 -21.53 -0.21
C SER A 278 12.04 -20.44 -0.69
N ILE A 279 10.74 -20.57 -0.42
CA ILE A 279 9.71 -19.64 -0.91
C ILE A 279 9.02 -19.00 0.28
N ASN A 280 8.92 -17.67 0.22
CA ASN A 280 8.27 -16.85 1.24
C ASN A 280 6.75 -17.10 1.24
N SER A 281 6.33 -18.19 1.87
CA SER A 281 4.96 -18.69 1.81
C SER A 281 4.17 -18.20 3.01
N THR A 282 3.30 -17.22 2.79
CA THR A 282 2.24 -16.81 3.72
C THR A 282 0.96 -17.55 3.36
N ASN A 283 0.37 -18.22 4.34
CA ASN A 283 -0.84 -19.06 4.19
C ASN A 283 -1.95 -18.61 5.16
N SER A 284 -1.90 -17.33 5.51
CA SER A 284 -2.59 -16.72 6.66
C SER A 284 -3.61 -15.67 6.22
N GLU A 285 -4.23 -15.84 5.05
CA GLU A 285 -5.23 -14.87 4.52
C GLU A 285 -6.38 -14.59 5.48
N TRP A 286 -6.71 -15.53 6.37
CA TRP A 286 -7.74 -15.41 7.39
C TRP A 286 -7.49 -14.25 8.37
N THR A 287 -6.23 -13.82 8.51
CA THR A 287 -5.84 -12.69 9.36
C THR A 287 -6.28 -11.33 8.79
N ALA A 288 -6.79 -11.27 7.55
CA ALA A 288 -7.05 -10.02 6.84
C ALA A 288 -7.98 -9.05 7.59
N GLN A 289 -9.09 -9.57 8.15
CA GLN A 289 -9.98 -8.77 8.98
C GLN A 289 -9.26 -8.20 10.22
N GLY A 290 -8.33 -8.98 10.78
CA GLY A 290 -7.46 -8.58 11.89
C GLY A 290 -6.57 -7.40 11.56
N PHE A 291 -5.91 -7.39 10.40
CA PHE A 291 -5.12 -6.25 9.92
C PHE A 291 -5.98 -4.99 9.78
N THR A 292 -7.16 -5.10 9.17
CA THR A 292 -8.08 -3.94 9.08
C THR A 292 -8.54 -3.46 10.45
N ASN A 293 -8.77 -4.36 11.40
CA ASN A 293 -9.12 -3.99 12.77
C ASN A 293 -7.96 -3.30 13.50
N PHE A 294 -6.71 -3.75 13.29
CA PHE A 294 -5.51 -3.08 13.77
C PHE A 294 -5.47 -1.62 13.28
N ILE A 295 -5.65 -1.41 11.97
CA ILE A 295 -5.60 -0.08 11.36
C ILE A 295 -6.75 0.81 11.88
N LYS A 296 -7.96 0.27 12.03
CA LYS A 296 -9.11 1.00 12.61
C LYS A 296 -8.86 1.41 14.05
N ARG A 297 -8.29 0.52 14.85
CA ARG A 297 -7.89 0.83 16.24
C ARG A 297 -6.83 1.94 16.27
N LEU A 298 -5.80 1.82 15.44
CA LEU A 298 -4.76 2.84 15.31
C LEU A 298 -5.36 4.21 14.95
N ARG A 299 -6.27 4.28 13.97
CA ARG A 299 -6.99 5.52 13.60
C ARG A 299 -7.78 6.09 14.76
N SER A 300 -8.44 5.26 15.55
CA SER A 300 -9.20 5.70 16.73
C SER A 300 -8.30 6.30 17.81
N GLU A 301 -7.13 5.71 18.03
CA GLU A 301 -6.15 6.15 19.05
C GLU A 301 -5.35 7.39 18.58
N TYR A 302 -5.10 7.53 17.27
CA TYR A 302 -4.26 8.58 16.67
C TYR A 302 -5.01 9.30 15.53
N GLN A 303 -6.07 10.02 15.87
CA GLN A 303 -7.01 10.61 14.90
C GLN A 303 -6.40 11.67 13.99
N ASP A 304 -5.44 12.43 14.50
CA ASP A 304 -4.72 13.52 13.84
C ASP A 304 -3.52 13.04 13.00
N LYS A 305 -3.13 11.76 13.14
CA LYS A 305 -1.92 11.23 12.52
C LYS A 305 -2.16 10.65 11.13
N VAL A 306 -1.11 10.62 10.31
CA VAL A 306 -1.16 10.02 8.98
C VAL A 306 -0.98 8.50 9.10
N ILE A 307 -1.81 7.73 8.37
CA ILE A 307 -1.66 6.28 8.26
C ILE A 307 -1.40 5.93 6.80
N LEU A 308 -0.21 5.37 6.55
CA LEU A 308 0.20 4.84 5.26
C LEU A 308 0.26 3.31 5.33
N GLN A 309 -0.40 2.64 4.40
CA GLN A 309 -0.38 1.18 4.26
C GLN A 309 0.54 0.75 3.10
N ASN A 310 1.55 -0.06 3.38
CA ASN A 310 2.37 -0.69 2.34
C ASN A 310 1.66 -1.90 1.73
N ARG A 311 1.51 -1.89 0.40
CA ARG A 311 0.88 -2.96 -0.38
C ARG A 311 -0.49 -3.34 0.18
N GLY A 312 -0.77 -4.63 0.38
CA GLY A 312 -2.13 -5.10 0.68
C GLY A 312 -3.10 -4.78 -0.46
N LEU A 313 -2.63 -4.71 -1.70
CA LEU A 313 -3.44 -4.20 -2.82
C LEU A 313 -4.67 -5.07 -3.11
N PHE A 314 -4.64 -6.33 -2.67
CA PHE A 314 -5.78 -7.25 -2.71
C PHE A 314 -6.99 -6.77 -1.87
N TYR A 315 -6.82 -5.90 -0.86
CA TYR A 315 -7.93 -5.25 -0.15
C TYR A 315 -8.72 -4.27 -1.03
N PHE A 316 -8.17 -3.87 -2.17
CA PHE A 316 -8.77 -2.94 -3.12
C PHE A 316 -9.13 -3.62 -4.45
N ASP A 317 -9.01 -4.94 -4.50
CA ASP A 317 -9.35 -5.73 -5.67
C ASP A 317 -10.58 -6.61 -5.36
N PRO A 318 -11.73 -6.32 -5.98
CA PRO A 318 -12.98 -7.02 -5.70
C PRO A 318 -12.97 -8.51 -6.10
N ARG A 319 -11.91 -8.98 -6.76
CA ARG A 319 -11.76 -10.39 -7.14
C ARG A 319 -11.39 -11.28 -5.95
N PHE A 320 -10.92 -10.69 -4.85
CA PHE A 320 -10.53 -11.43 -3.65
C PHE A 320 -11.50 -11.17 -2.48
N PRO A 321 -11.75 -12.17 -1.63
CA PRO A 321 -12.47 -12.00 -0.36
C PRO A 321 -11.91 -10.89 0.53
N HIS A 322 -10.67 -10.44 0.35
CA HIS A 322 -10.12 -9.32 1.11
C HIS A 322 -10.86 -8.01 0.91
N TYR A 323 -11.56 -7.82 -0.21
CA TYR A 323 -12.31 -6.60 -0.50
C TYR A 323 -13.41 -6.30 0.53
N GLU A 324 -14.10 -7.33 1.06
CA GLU A 324 -15.16 -7.14 2.08
C GLU A 324 -14.60 -6.63 3.42
N VAL A 325 -13.30 -6.78 3.65
CA VAL A 325 -12.62 -6.37 4.87
C VAL A 325 -11.61 -5.25 4.63
N SER A 326 -11.78 -4.46 3.57
CA SER A 326 -10.88 -3.36 3.20
C SER A 326 -10.69 -2.30 4.29
N ALA A 327 -9.49 -1.69 4.34
CA ALA A 327 -9.16 -0.56 5.20
C ALA A 327 -9.45 0.82 4.56
N ARG A 328 -10.13 0.87 3.40
CA ARG A 328 -10.58 2.12 2.76
C ARG A 328 -11.38 2.98 3.77
N GLY A 329 -11.20 4.30 3.72
CA GLY A 329 -11.77 5.23 4.69
C GLY A 329 -11.04 5.31 6.04
N THR A 330 -10.04 4.46 6.28
CA THR A 330 -9.23 4.47 7.53
C THR A 330 -7.80 4.95 7.29
N ILE A 331 -7.21 4.54 6.16
CA ILE A 331 -5.87 4.97 5.71
C ILE A 331 -5.93 6.31 4.98
N ASP A 332 -4.84 7.07 5.02
CA ASP A 332 -4.68 8.31 4.24
C ASP A 332 -3.92 8.06 2.94
N ILE A 333 -3.02 7.06 2.95
CA ILE A 333 -2.11 6.76 1.85
C ILE A 333 -2.02 5.24 1.64
N GLY A 334 -2.18 4.79 0.39
CA GLY A 334 -1.77 3.46 -0.06
C GLY A 334 -0.43 3.52 -0.77
N PHE A 335 0.42 2.51 -0.58
CA PHE A 335 1.77 2.47 -1.15
C PHE A 335 1.98 1.24 -2.02
N PHE A 336 2.47 1.43 -3.24
CA PHE A 336 2.68 0.38 -4.22
C PHE A 336 4.17 0.16 -4.48
N GLU A 337 4.66 -0.98 -4.00
CA GLU A 337 6.02 -1.44 -4.19
C GLU A 337 6.00 -2.80 -4.90
N SER A 338 6.44 -2.95 -6.15
CA SER A 338 6.88 -1.92 -7.10
C SER A 338 5.99 -1.90 -8.34
N TYR A 339 5.83 -0.74 -8.97
CA TYR A 339 4.96 -0.58 -10.13
C TYR A 339 5.64 -0.95 -11.47
N TYR A 340 6.69 -0.22 -11.87
CA TYR A 340 7.39 -0.43 -13.15
C TYR A 340 8.83 -0.93 -12.97
N LEU A 341 9.70 -0.27 -12.19
CA LEU A 341 11.01 -0.83 -11.80
C LEU A 341 10.91 -1.60 -10.47
N ASP A 342 11.16 -2.91 -10.50
CA ASP A 342 11.29 -3.74 -9.29
C ASP A 342 12.72 -3.84 -8.79
N ASN A 343 12.96 -4.57 -7.71
CA ASN A 343 14.29 -4.79 -7.15
C ASN A 343 15.00 -6.03 -7.73
N ASN A 344 14.50 -6.62 -8.82
CA ASN A 344 15.14 -7.77 -9.44
C ASN A 344 16.39 -7.30 -10.21
N ALA A 345 17.55 -7.89 -9.93
CA ALA A 345 18.79 -7.55 -10.62
C ALA A 345 18.82 -8.01 -12.09
N ASP A 346 18.07 -9.07 -12.42
CA ASP A 346 18.11 -9.72 -13.73
C ASP A 346 17.18 -9.06 -14.77
N SER A 347 16.22 -8.26 -14.32
CA SER A 347 15.28 -7.54 -15.17
C SER A 347 15.34 -6.04 -14.94
N VAL A 348 15.40 -5.27 -16.01
CA VAL A 348 15.33 -3.80 -15.93
C VAL A 348 13.92 -3.39 -15.51
N VAL A 349 12.92 -3.77 -16.32
CA VAL A 349 11.50 -3.56 -16.05
C VAL A 349 10.94 -4.77 -15.31
N SER A 350 10.05 -4.52 -14.35
CA SER A 350 9.34 -5.58 -13.65
C SER A 350 8.61 -6.50 -14.64
N PRO A 351 8.76 -7.82 -14.54
CA PRO A 351 7.99 -8.76 -15.35
C PRO A 351 6.49 -8.68 -15.06
N TYR A 352 6.09 -8.07 -13.95
CA TYR A 352 4.71 -7.88 -13.53
C TYR A 352 4.11 -6.55 -14.00
N PHE A 353 4.91 -5.67 -14.59
CA PHE A 353 4.43 -4.36 -15.02
C PHE A 353 3.15 -4.42 -15.88
N PRO A 354 2.99 -5.36 -16.84
CA PRO A 354 1.72 -5.50 -17.56
C PRO A 354 0.51 -5.79 -16.65
N ASP A 355 0.64 -6.65 -15.65
CA ASP A 355 -0.44 -6.93 -14.69
C ASP A 355 -0.69 -5.73 -13.77
N ASN A 356 0.39 -5.10 -13.28
CA ASN A 356 0.33 -3.89 -12.48
C ASN A 356 -0.44 -2.78 -13.21
N LYS A 357 -0.12 -2.53 -14.48
CA LYS A 357 -0.71 -1.48 -15.30
C LYS A 357 -2.15 -1.77 -15.72
N TYR A 358 -2.43 -2.98 -16.20
CA TYR A 358 -3.72 -3.28 -16.84
C TYR A 358 -4.74 -3.93 -15.90
N ASN A 359 -4.31 -4.50 -14.78
CA ASN A 359 -5.21 -5.18 -13.84
C ASN A 359 -5.23 -4.51 -12.46
N ILE A 360 -4.08 -4.16 -11.88
CA ILE A 360 -4.03 -3.66 -10.50
C ILE A 360 -4.33 -2.16 -10.43
N ALA A 361 -3.63 -1.32 -11.20
CA ALA A 361 -3.78 0.13 -11.13
C ALA A 361 -5.22 0.63 -11.38
N PRO A 362 -6.00 0.13 -12.37
CA PRO A 362 -7.37 0.57 -12.55
C PRO A 362 -8.28 0.28 -11.35
N LYS A 363 -8.07 -0.85 -10.67
CA LYS A 363 -8.85 -1.26 -9.49
C LYS A 363 -8.45 -0.44 -8.27
N LEU A 364 -7.13 -0.30 -8.04
CA LEU A 364 -6.60 0.53 -6.97
C LEU A 364 -7.09 1.98 -7.08
N MET A 365 -7.02 2.56 -8.29
CA MET A 365 -7.45 3.94 -8.51
C MET A 365 -8.96 4.11 -8.49
N ALA A 366 -9.74 3.07 -8.81
CA ALA A 366 -11.19 3.09 -8.59
C ALA A 366 -11.54 3.24 -7.10
N GLU A 367 -10.71 2.74 -6.20
CA GLU A 367 -10.88 2.86 -4.75
C GLU A 367 -10.25 4.14 -4.20
N ALA A 368 -9.06 4.52 -4.68
CA ALA A 368 -8.36 5.74 -4.28
C ALA A 368 -9.13 7.02 -4.62
N ASN A 369 -9.83 7.06 -5.76
CA ASN A 369 -10.55 8.24 -6.21
C ASN A 369 -11.90 8.47 -5.48
N ARG A 370 -12.43 7.46 -4.77
CA ARG A 370 -13.70 7.58 -4.01
C ARG A 370 -13.64 8.66 -2.94
N PRO A 371 -14.77 9.25 -2.51
CA PRO A 371 -14.77 10.29 -1.48
C PRO A 371 -14.00 9.93 -0.20
N ASP A 372 -14.11 8.68 0.25
CA ASP A 372 -13.42 8.06 1.38
C ASP A 372 -12.11 7.35 1.01
N GLY A 373 -11.59 7.60 -0.20
CA GLY A 373 -10.36 7.03 -0.73
C GLY A 373 -9.09 7.66 -0.15
N PHE A 374 -7.97 7.43 -0.81
CA PHE A 374 -6.62 7.74 -0.31
C PHE A 374 -5.69 8.17 -1.45
N LYS A 375 -4.57 8.82 -1.10
CA LYS A 375 -3.49 9.09 -2.07
C LYS A 375 -2.68 7.82 -2.30
N VAL A 376 -2.20 7.61 -3.54
CA VAL A 376 -1.30 6.50 -3.85
C VAL A 376 0.12 6.99 -4.03
N LEU A 377 1.05 6.41 -3.27
CA LEU A 377 2.48 6.51 -3.49
C LEU A 377 2.99 5.23 -4.16
N SER A 378 4.07 5.32 -4.93
CA SER A 378 4.74 4.14 -5.49
C SER A 378 6.25 4.26 -5.42
N LEU A 379 6.94 3.13 -5.32
CA LEU A 379 8.40 3.04 -5.21
C LEU A 379 8.99 2.22 -6.35
N GLY A 380 10.05 2.76 -6.97
CA GLY A 380 10.88 2.09 -7.97
C GLY A 380 12.32 1.93 -7.48
N TYR A 381 13.05 0.97 -8.05
CA TYR A 381 14.44 0.69 -7.66
C TYR A 381 15.41 0.78 -8.85
N ALA A 382 16.44 1.61 -8.69
CA ALA A 382 17.47 1.81 -9.71
C ALA A 382 18.53 0.70 -9.73
N ASN A 383 18.57 -0.14 -8.70
CA ASN A 383 19.43 -1.32 -8.63
C ASN A 383 18.64 -2.52 -8.12
N GLY A 384 19.23 -3.70 -8.29
CA GLY A 384 18.73 -4.92 -7.71
C GLY A 384 19.15 -5.08 -6.26
N LEU A 385 18.67 -6.16 -5.68
CA LEU A 385 18.98 -6.59 -4.33
C LEU A 385 20.47 -6.76 -4.07
N ASN A 386 20.86 -6.68 -2.79
CA ASN A 386 22.28 -6.64 -2.39
C ASN A 386 23.07 -5.51 -3.06
N ASN A 387 22.36 -4.46 -3.48
CA ASN A 387 22.88 -3.38 -4.31
C ASN A 387 23.50 -3.84 -5.64
N VAL A 388 23.11 -5.00 -6.16
CA VAL A 388 23.58 -5.49 -7.47
C VAL A 388 23.09 -4.56 -8.56
N ALA A 389 23.98 -4.08 -9.42
CA ALA A 389 23.64 -3.18 -10.50
C ALA A 389 22.65 -3.83 -11.49
N LYS A 390 21.62 -3.08 -11.91
CA LYS A 390 20.74 -3.49 -13.00
C LYS A 390 21.40 -3.23 -14.36
N PRO A 391 21.19 -4.08 -15.37
CA PRO A 391 21.66 -3.82 -16.72
C PRO A 391 21.16 -2.46 -17.24
N GLY A 392 22.07 -1.59 -17.71
CA GLY A 392 21.71 -0.32 -18.36
C GLY A 392 21.27 0.81 -17.43
N ILE A 393 21.36 0.66 -16.10
CA ILE A 393 21.11 1.73 -15.13
C ILE A 393 22.34 1.95 -14.26
N ASP A 394 22.77 3.20 -14.13
CA ASP A 394 23.72 3.63 -13.09
C ASP A 394 22.96 4.39 -12.01
N ILE A 395 22.98 3.91 -10.77
CA ILE A 395 22.25 4.55 -9.66
C ILE A 395 22.68 6.02 -9.45
N ARG A 396 23.90 6.39 -9.85
CA ARG A 396 24.39 7.78 -9.80
C ARG A 396 23.62 8.72 -10.73
N THR A 397 22.86 8.21 -11.69
CA THR A 397 21.92 9.01 -12.50
C THR A 397 20.85 9.66 -11.62
N LEU A 398 20.48 9.05 -10.50
CA LEU A 398 19.55 9.65 -9.54
C LEU A 398 20.10 10.95 -8.90
N LEU A 399 21.42 11.13 -8.90
CA LEU A 399 22.09 12.36 -8.44
C LEU A 399 22.50 13.29 -9.59
N GLY A 400 22.16 12.96 -10.84
CA GLY A 400 22.61 13.70 -12.03
C GLY A 400 24.10 13.53 -12.35
N GLN A 401 24.76 12.51 -11.79
CA GLN A 401 26.20 12.26 -11.96
C GLN A 401 26.50 11.26 -13.10
N SER A 402 25.46 10.72 -13.74
CA SER A 402 25.53 9.83 -14.89
C SER A 402 24.26 10.00 -15.74
N ILE A 403 24.33 9.67 -17.02
CA ILE A 403 23.16 9.63 -17.92
C ILE A 403 22.67 8.21 -18.19
N LEU A 404 23.41 7.19 -17.74
CA LEU A 404 23.09 5.79 -18.03
C LEU A 404 21.81 5.37 -17.31
N GLY A 405 20.76 5.07 -18.08
CA GLY A 405 19.45 4.69 -17.56
C GLY A 405 18.49 5.86 -17.36
N PHE A 406 18.87 7.09 -17.71
CA PHE A 406 18.00 8.27 -17.55
C PHE A 406 16.63 8.11 -18.22
N ASP A 407 16.59 7.60 -19.45
CA ASP A 407 15.34 7.35 -20.17
C ASP A 407 14.47 6.31 -19.47
N THR A 408 15.06 5.22 -18.99
CA THR A 408 14.36 4.17 -18.25
C THR A 408 13.77 4.69 -16.94
N LEU A 409 14.54 5.46 -16.16
CA LEU A 409 14.10 6.07 -14.91
C LEU A 409 12.99 7.12 -15.16
N THR A 410 13.08 7.86 -16.27
CA THR A 410 12.03 8.81 -16.68
C THR A 410 10.77 8.08 -17.15
N THR A 411 10.89 6.92 -17.79
CA THR A 411 9.73 6.09 -18.15
C THR A 411 9.04 5.52 -16.91
N ASP A 412 9.79 5.01 -15.93
CA ASP A 412 9.24 4.54 -14.63
C ASP A 412 8.40 5.64 -13.97
N LEU A 413 8.95 6.85 -13.91
CA LEU A 413 8.27 8.04 -13.43
C LEU A 413 6.97 8.33 -14.19
N LYS A 414 7.01 8.39 -15.53
CA LYS A 414 5.85 8.70 -16.36
C LYS A 414 4.76 7.66 -16.21
N GLU A 415 5.12 6.38 -16.24
CA GLU A 415 4.18 5.27 -16.12
C GLU A 415 3.43 5.31 -14.79
N ALA A 416 4.11 5.62 -13.68
CA ALA A 416 3.49 5.77 -12.37
C ALA A 416 2.58 7.03 -12.31
N GLN A 417 3.04 8.15 -12.86
CA GLN A 417 2.29 9.40 -12.83
C GLN A 417 1.05 9.38 -13.72
N GLU A 418 1.08 8.73 -14.89
CA GLU A 418 -0.08 8.65 -15.80
C GLU A 418 -1.31 7.98 -15.17
N VAL A 419 -1.12 7.20 -14.10
CA VAL A 419 -2.20 6.54 -13.35
C VAL A 419 -2.48 7.17 -11.99
N GLY A 420 -1.83 8.29 -11.67
CA GLY A 420 -2.10 9.07 -10.46
C GLY A 420 -1.25 8.70 -9.24
N PHE A 421 -0.14 7.99 -9.43
CA PHE A 421 0.78 7.68 -8.34
C PHE A 421 1.83 8.78 -8.18
N HIS A 422 2.07 9.21 -6.95
CA HIS A 422 3.29 9.98 -6.65
C HIS A 422 4.45 9.00 -6.45
N HIS A 423 5.51 9.19 -7.23
CA HIS A 423 6.58 8.20 -7.35
C HIS A 423 7.86 8.63 -6.62
N TYR A 424 8.70 7.66 -6.26
CA TYR A 424 10.07 7.87 -5.82
C TYR A 424 10.93 6.71 -6.32
N ILE A 425 12.18 6.99 -6.71
CA ILE A 425 13.12 5.97 -7.17
C ILE A 425 14.36 6.02 -6.27
N THR A 426 14.78 4.85 -5.76
CA THR A 426 15.92 4.74 -4.82
C THR A 426 16.67 3.42 -5.01
N SER A 427 17.55 3.09 -4.07
CA SER A 427 18.23 1.79 -4.01
C SER A 427 17.27 0.69 -3.52
N ALA A 428 17.51 -0.58 -3.87
CA ALA A 428 16.80 -1.74 -3.30
C ALA A 428 16.92 -1.84 -1.77
N SER A 429 17.92 -1.14 -1.24
CA SER A 429 18.24 -0.96 0.18
C SER A 429 17.41 0.11 0.87
N VAL A 430 16.74 0.95 0.07
CA VAL A 430 15.97 2.12 0.49
C VAL A 430 16.81 3.08 1.34
N ASP A 431 18.12 3.17 1.11
CA ASP A 431 19.04 4.03 1.86
C ASP A 431 19.60 5.18 1.02
N PHE A 432 19.20 5.27 -0.25
CA PHE A 432 19.74 6.22 -1.21
C PHE A 432 18.81 7.42 -1.44
N ILE A 433 19.05 8.48 -0.66
CA ILE A 433 18.31 9.75 -0.74
C ILE A 433 18.74 10.53 -1.98
N ASN A 434 17.79 10.99 -2.79
CA ASN A 434 18.08 11.72 -4.01
C ASN A 434 16.91 12.65 -4.43
N PRO A 435 17.15 13.62 -5.32
CA PRO A 435 16.12 14.52 -5.83
C PRO A 435 15.57 14.12 -7.22
N PHE A 436 15.91 12.94 -7.76
CA PHE A 436 15.69 12.61 -9.17
C PHE A 436 14.25 12.82 -9.62
N VAL A 437 13.29 12.15 -8.97
CA VAL A 437 11.88 12.23 -9.35
C VAL A 437 11.37 13.66 -9.22
N LYS A 438 11.69 14.32 -8.10
CA LYS A 438 11.29 15.71 -7.86
C LYS A 438 11.83 16.66 -8.95
N ASN A 439 13.06 16.47 -9.41
CA ASN A 439 13.69 17.33 -10.41
C ASN A 439 13.26 17.02 -11.85
N ASN A 440 12.73 15.83 -12.11
CA ASN A 440 12.34 15.36 -13.45
C ASN A 440 10.82 15.20 -13.62
N THR A 441 10.04 15.60 -12.62
CA THR A 441 8.57 15.61 -12.67
C THR A 441 8.04 16.97 -13.14
N SER A 442 7.03 16.95 -14.00
CA SER A 442 6.11 18.09 -14.17
C SER A 442 4.75 17.71 -13.58
N LEU A 443 4.32 18.44 -12.55
CA LEU A 443 2.96 18.31 -12.00
C LEU A 443 1.97 19.28 -12.67
N ILE A 444 2.39 19.95 -13.74
CA ILE A 444 1.48 20.72 -14.58
C ILE A 444 0.74 19.72 -15.46
N ASP A 445 -0.55 19.57 -15.18
CA ASP A 445 -1.43 18.71 -15.94
C ASP A 445 -2.33 19.52 -16.86
N THR A 446 -2.26 19.23 -18.14
CA THR A 446 -3.07 19.87 -19.19
C THR A 446 -3.90 18.85 -19.96
N THR A 447 -3.89 17.59 -19.52
CA THR A 447 -4.59 16.50 -20.19
C THR A 447 -5.83 16.10 -19.40
N ALA A 448 -6.91 15.80 -20.10
CA ALA A 448 -8.10 15.27 -19.45
C ALA A 448 -7.91 13.79 -19.06
N PRO A 449 -8.63 13.30 -18.02
CA PRO A 449 -8.62 11.90 -17.64
C PRO A 449 -8.92 10.95 -18.80
N LYS A 450 -8.23 9.80 -18.81
CA LYS A 450 -8.41 8.75 -19.80
C LYS A 450 -9.25 7.62 -19.24
N TRP A 451 -10.37 7.33 -19.89
CA TRP A 451 -11.21 6.17 -19.54
C TRP A 451 -10.41 4.87 -19.62
N SER A 452 -10.64 4.01 -18.64
CA SER A 452 -9.99 2.72 -18.45
C SER A 452 -11.06 1.67 -18.12
N SER A 453 -10.65 0.53 -17.55
CA SER A 453 -11.59 -0.50 -17.10
C SER A 453 -11.00 -1.31 -15.95
N VAL A 454 -11.80 -1.55 -14.92
CA VAL A 454 -11.47 -2.54 -13.87
C VAL A 454 -11.57 -3.99 -14.37
N TYR A 455 -12.31 -4.21 -15.46
CA TYR A 455 -12.40 -5.47 -16.18
C TYR A 455 -11.35 -5.54 -17.29
N ASN A 456 -10.62 -6.65 -17.35
CA ASN A 456 -9.70 -6.94 -18.45
C ASN A 456 -10.01 -8.33 -19.02
N ALA A 457 -10.49 -8.37 -20.27
CA ALA A 457 -10.72 -9.63 -20.99
C ALA A 457 -9.38 -10.33 -21.35
N ASN A 458 -8.30 -9.55 -21.46
CA ASN A 458 -6.95 -10.02 -21.76
C ASN A 458 -6.16 -10.18 -20.45
N TYR A 459 -6.71 -10.96 -19.52
CA TYR A 459 -6.12 -11.13 -18.20
C TYR A 459 -4.84 -11.99 -18.20
N ASP A 460 -4.76 -12.98 -19.09
CA ASP A 460 -3.65 -13.92 -19.18
C ASP A 460 -3.36 -14.29 -20.65
N PRO A 461 -2.24 -13.83 -21.23
CA PRO A 461 -1.28 -12.90 -20.65
C PRO A 461 -1.90 -11.49 -20.48
N PRO A 462 -1.45 -10.68 -19.49
CA PRO A 462 -1.94 -9.33 -19.31
C PRO A 462 -1.60 -8.43 -20.51
N LEU A 463 -2.63 -7.94 -21.19
CA LEU A 463 -2.52 -6.95 -22.27
C LEU A 463 -3.42 -5.74 -21.97
N PRO A 464 -3.27 -4.63 -22.70
CA PRO A 464 -4.17 -3.49 -22.57
C PRO A 464 -5.64 -3.90 -22.57
N GLN A 465 -6.37 -3.40 -21.57
CA GLN A 465 -7.82 -3.55 -21.46
C GLN A 465 -8.54 -2.67 -22.48
N THR A 466 -9.72 -3.10 -22.91
CA THR A 466 -10.66 -2.22 -23.62
C THR A 466 -11.34 -1.30 -22.60
N SER A 467 -11.18 0.01 -22.77
CA SER A 467 -11.81 1.00 -21.90
C SER A 467 -13.34 0.92 -21.97
N ARG A 468 -14.01 1.03 -20.81
CA ARG A 468 -15.47 1.13 -20.72
C ARG A 468 -15.85 2.59 -20.51
N VAL A 469 -15.93 3.32 -21.63
CA VAL A 469 -16.19 4.77 -21.67
C VAL A 469 -17.63 5.08 -21.26
N GLY A 470 -17.79 6.13 -20.45
CA GLY A 470 -19.07 6.74 -20.14
C GLY A 470 -20.00 5.88 -19.26
N ILE A 471 -21.30 6.22 -19.30
CA ILE A 471 -22.33 5.48 -18.56
C ILE A 471 -22.51 4.13 -19.25
N ARG A 472 -22.46 3.06 -18.45
CA ARG A 472 -22.58 1.69 -18.96
C ARG A 472 -23.95 1.08 -18.66
N THR A 473 -24.57 1.52 -17.57
CA THR A 473 -25.94 1.13 -17.22
C THR A 473 -26.70 2.34 -16.68
N ALA A 474 -27.98 2.41 -17.02
CA ALA A 474 -28.92 3.38 -16.47
C ALA A 474 -30.25 2.66 -16.24
N VAL A 475 -30.70 2.60 -14.99
CA VAL A 475 -31.88 1.83 -14.59
C VAL A 475 -32.83 2.75 -13.83
N ALA A 476 -34.07 2.90 -14.31
CA ALA A 476 -35.12 3.57 -13.56
C ALA A 476 -35.42 2.76 -12.29
N THR A 477 -35.23 3.36 -11.11
CA THR A 477 -35.33 2.66 -9.82
C THR A 477 -36.60 3.01 -9.04
N ALA A 478 -37.18 4.18 -9.32
CA ALA A 478 -38.45 4.65 -8.78
C ALA A 478 -38.97 5.79 -9.69
N PRO A 479 -40.25 6.19 -9.60
CA PRO A 479 -40.75 7.35 -10.34
C PRO A 479 -39.87 8.57 -10.13
N GLY A 480 -39.36 9.13 -11.22
CA GLY A 480 -38.48 10.31 -11.19
C GLY A 480 -37.06 10.04 -10.67
N SER A 481 -36.60 8.79 -10.69
CA SER A 481 -35.25 8.41 -10.27
C SER A 481 -34.59 7.41 -11.22
N VAL A 482 -33.29 7.60 -11.47
CA VAL A 482 -32.46 6.69 -12.27
C VAL A 482 -31.14 6.41 -11.56
N THR A 483 -30.71 5.17 -11.60
CA THR A 483 -29.39 4.77 -11.10
C THR A 483 -28.46 4.54 -12.27
N LEU A 484 -27.35 5.29 -12.28
CA LEU A 484 -26.32 5.26 -13.32
C LEU A 484 -25.09 4.52 -12.78
N SER A 485 -24.48 3.66 -13.60
CA SER A 485 -23.21 2.98 -13.25
C SER A 485 -22.19 3.08 -14.38
N TRP A 486 -20.93 3.30 -14.03
CA TRP A 486 -19.83 3.56 -14.97
C TRP A 486 -18.49 3.05 -14.44
N ASP A 487 -17.49 2.98 -15.32
CA ASP A 487 -16.15 2.49 -15.00
C ASP A 487 -15.17 3.60 -14.59
N VAL A 488 -13.90 3.25 -14.42
CA VAL A 488 -12.85 4.14 -13.96
C VAL A 488 -12.20 4.91 -15.11
N ALA A 489 -11.82 6.16 -14.83
CA ALA A 489 -10.88 6.93 -15.64
C ALA A 489 -9.62 7.19 -14.79
N LEU A 490 -8.47 7.22 -15.46
CA LEU A 490 -7.15 7.36 -14.85
C LEU A 490 -6.53 8.66 -15.34
N ASP A 491 -5.78 9.29 -14.44
CA ASP A 491 -5.16 10.57 -14.67
C ASP A 491 -4.03 10.80 -13.65
N MET A 492 -3.15 11.78 -13.90
CA MET A 492 -2.12 12.20 -12.94
C MET A 492 -2.72 12.77 -11.67
N ASN A 493 -3.83 13.48 -11.81
CA ASN A 493 -4.57 14.05 -10.71
C ASN A 493 -5.76 13.17 -10.32
N ARG A 494 -6.26 13.39 -9.11
CA ARG A 494 -7.44 12.67 -8.63
C ARG A 494 -8.63 12.92 -9.55
N VAL A 495 -9.30 11.85 -9.98
CA VAL A 495 -10.43 11.91 -10.91
C VAL A 495 -11.76 11.99 -10.16
N SER A 496 -12.63 12.90 -10.61
CA SER A 496 -14.04 13.02 -10.24
C SER A 496 -14.92 12.90 -11.50
N TYR A 497 -16.25 12.86 -11.34
CA TYR A 497 -17.18 12.71 -12.45
C TYR A 497 -18.27 13.77 -12.47
N LEU A 498 -18.60 14.23 -13.67
CA LEU A 498 -19.64 15.19 -13.96
C LEU A 498 -20.74 14.52 -14.77
N LEU A 499 -21.98 14.63 -14.32
CA LEU A 499 -23.16 14.22 -15.07
C LEU A 499 -23.76 15.41 -15.80
N TYR A 500 -24.04 15.22 -17.08
CA TYR A 500 -24.85 16.10 -17.90
C TYR A 500 -26.14 15.37 -18.29
N TYR A 501 -27.29 16.04 -18.19
CA TYR A 501 -28.55 15.44 -18.61
C TYR A 501 -29.58 16.44 -19.13
N GLN A 502 -30.39 16.00 -20.09
CA GLN A 502 -31.47 16.79 -20.68
C GLN A 502 -32.59 15.89 -21.22
N THR A 503 -33.78 16.45 -21.43
CA THR A 503 -34.94 15.73 -21.99
C THR A 503 -35.02 15.80 -23.52
N THR A 504 -34.24 16.67 -24.16
CA THR A 504 -34.20 16.80 -25.62
C THR A 504 -33.10 15.94 -26.22
N ALA A 505 -33.45 15.14 -27.22
CA ALA A 505 -32.63 14.00 -27.65
C ALA A 505 -31.41 14.34 -28.52
N THR A 506 -31.48 15.35 -29.40
CA THR A 506 -30.41 15.46 -30.42
C THR A 506 -30.36 16.82 -31.12
N PRO A 507 -29.15 17.40 -31.31
CA PRO A 507 -27.88 16.98 -30.69
C PRO A 507 -27.88 17.21 -29.17
N PHE A 508 -27.07 16.46 -28.43
CA PHE A 508 -26.86 16.71 -27.01
C PHE A 508 -26.19 18.09 -26.84
N ASP A 509 -26.80 18.97 -26.05
CA ASP A 509 -26.35 20.36 -25.91
C ASP A 509 -25.82 20.58 -24.49
N PHE A 510 -24.51 20.43 -24.31
CA PHE A 510 -23.85 20.62 -23.01
C PHE A 510 -24.07 22.02 -22.42
N ALA A 511 -24.38 23.02 -23.24
CA ALA A 511 -24.66 24.38 -22.75
C ALA A 511 -26.08 24.51 -22.18
N LYS A 512 -27.00 23.62 -22.53
CA LYS A 512 -28.39 23.60 -22.04
C LYS A 512 -28.67 22.45 -21.06
N ALA A 513 -27.82 21.43 -21.05
CA ALA A 513 -27.95 20.30 -20.15
C ALA A 513 -27.82 20.72 -18.68
N ALA A 514 -28.59 20.08 -17.81
CA ALA A 514 -28.36 20.15 -16.38
C ALA A 514 -27.01 19.48 -16.07
N ARG A 515 -26.22 20.09 -15.17
CA ARG A 515 -24.89 19.61 -14.77
C ARG A 515 -24.85 19.30 -13.27
N LEU A 516 -24.28 18.15 -12.91
CA LEU A 516 -24.14 17.71 -11.52
C LEU A 516 -22.75 17.11 -11.29
N VAL A 517 -22.10 17.49 -10.18
CA VAL A 517 -20.90 16.80 -9.68
C VAL A 517 -21.32 15.54 -8.94
N LEU A 518 -20.75 14.40 -9.33
CA LEU A 518 -21.10 13.10 -8.76
C LEU A 518 -20.26 12.77 -7.53
N THR A 519 -20.86 12.02 -6.60
CA THR A 519 -20.23 11.47 -5.39
C THR A 519 -20.59 9.99 -5.35
N PRO A 520 -19.92 9.15 -6.16
CA PRO A 520 -20.37 7.79 -6.40
C PRO A 520 -20.18 6.88 -5.20
N SER A 521 -21.13 5.96 -5.05
CA SER A 521 -21.04 4.79 -4.17
C SER A 521 -20.38 3.60 -4.90
N VAL A 522 -20.12 2.51 -4.17
CA VAL A 522 -19.70 1.24 -4.78
C VAL A 522 -20.84 0.70 -5.63
N GLY A 523 -20.55 0.34 -6.89
CA GLY A 523 -21.57 -0.20 -7.78
C GLY A 523 -22.13 -1.53 -7.30
N SER A 524 -23.45 -1.71 -7.46
CA SER A 524 -24.15 -2.93 -7.06
C SER A 524 -23.46 -4.19 -7.60
N GLY A 525 -23.07 -5.10 -6.70
CA GLY A 525 -22.46 -6.38 -7.02
C GLY A 525 -20.94 -6.34 -7.21
N TYR A 526 -20.33 -5.16 -7.27
CA TYR A 526 -18.88 -5.01 -7.37
C TYR A 526 -18.16 -5.61 -6.15
N ASP A 527 -18.70 -5.37 -4.96
CA ASP A 527 -18.23 -5.91 -3.68
C ASP A 527 -18.37 -7.43 -3.53
N LYS A 528 -19.11 -8.08 -4.43
CA LYS A 528 -19.40 -9.52 -4.39
C LYS A 528 -18.72 -10.31 -5.50
N VAL A 529 -17.91 -9.66 -6.33
CA VAL A 529 -17.22 -10.30 -7.47
C VAL A 529 -16.42 -11.53 -7.05
N TRP A 530 -15.72 -11.45 -5.92
CA TRP A 530 -14.92 -12.56 -5.37
C TRP A 530 -15.71 -13.84 -5.14
N SER A 531 -17.01 -13.73 -4.82
CA SER A 531 -17.87 -14.88 -4.55
C SER A 531 -18.36 -15.58 -5.83
N SER A 532 -18.02 -15.05 -7.00
CA SER A 532 -18.38 -15.63 -8.29
C SER A 532 -17.47 -16.80 -8.65
N ALA A 533 -17.98 -17.76 -9.44
CA ALA A 533 -17.18 -18.91 -9.88
C ALA A 533 -15.92 -18.53 -10.67
N ILE A 534 -15.97 -17.41 -11.40
CA ILE A 534 -14.84 -16.83 -12.14
C ILE A 534 -14.82 -15.32 -11.88
N PRO A 535 -14.17 -14.84 -10.80
CA PRO A 535 -14.19 -13.43 -10.41
C PRO A 535 -13.71 -12.47 -11.50
N SER A 536 -12.66 -12.85 -12.25
CA SER A 536 -12.16 -12.05 -13.37
C SER A 536 -13.21 -11.83 -14.47
N GLN A 537 -14.06 -12.82 -14.76
CA GLN A 537 -15.13 -12.71 -15.74
C GLN A 537 -16.36 -11.97 -15.19
N ALA A 538 -16.66 -12.14 -13.90
CA ALA A 538 -17.78 -11.46 -13.26
C ALA A 538 -17.67 -9.93 -13.34
N LEU A 539 -16.44 -9.39 -13.36
CA LEU A 539 -16.18 -7.95 -13.57
C LEU A 539 -16.73 -7.39 -14.89
N SER A 540 -16.95 -8.22 -15.91
CA SER A 540 -17.46 -7.77 -17.22
C SER A 540 -18.84 -7.09 -17.13
N GLY A 541 -19.67 -7.51 -16.18
CA GLY A 541 -21.05 -7.03 -16.01
C GLY A 541 -21.27 -6.09 -14.81
N VAL A 542 -20.23 -5.78 -14.05
CA VAL A 542 -20.31 -4.88 -12.89
C VAL A 542 -19.34 -3.71 -13.02
N TYR A 543 -19.60 -2.66 -12.23
CA TYR A 543 -18.93 -1.38 -12.34
C TYR A 543 -18.49 -0.88 -10.96
N PRO A 544 -17.33 -0.22 -10.83
CA PRO A 544 -16.86 0.29 -9.55
C PRO A 544 -17.75 1.43 -9.03
N TYR A 545 -18.34 2.24 -9.90
CA TYR A 545 -19.09 3.42 -9.52
C TYR A 545 -20.57 3.33 -9.85
N GLN A 546 -21.39 3.84 -8.93
CA GLN A 546 -22.82 4.00 -9.13
C GLN A 546 -23.37 5.21 -8.35
N GLN A 547 -24.35 5.90 -8.92
CA GLN A 547 -25.10 6.94 -8.23
C GLN A 547 -26.57 7.00 -8.70
N THR A 548 -27.48 7.19 -7.75
CA THR A 548 -28.90 7.44 -8.03
C THR A 548 -29.16 8.94 -8.14
N ILE A 549 -29.75 9.34 -9.27
CA ILE A 549 -30.22 10.69 -9.56
C ILE A 549 -31.72 10.73 -9.29
N THR A 550 -32.17 11.72 -8.54
CA THR A 550 -33.57 11.86 -8.10
C THR A 550 -34.12 13.23 -8.51
N GLY A 551 -35.43 13.45 -8.33
CA GLY A 551 -36.08 14.72 -8.65
C GLY A 551 -36.30 14.95 -10.15
N LEU A 552 -36.25 13.88 -10.94
CA LEU A 552 -36.52 13.92 -12.37
C LEU A 552 -38.03 13.78 -12.63
N GLN A 553 -38.49 14.23 -13.79
CA GLN A 553 -39.91 14.16 -14.18
C GLN A 553 -40.31 12.71 -14.53
N PRO A 554 -41.27 12.09 -13.82
CA PRO A 554 -41.76 10.76 -14.16
C PRO A 554 -42.36 10.71 -15.58
N GLY A 555 -42.12 9.63 -16.32
CA GLY A 555 -42.60 9.43 -17.69
C GLY A 555 -41.86 10.22 -18.76
N ALA A 556 -40.90 11.08 -18.41
CA ALA A 556 -40.08 11.80 -19.38
C ALA A 556 -38.88 10.96 -19.85
N GLY A 557 -38.53 11.10 -21.13
CA GLY A 557 -37.28 10.58 -21.69
C GLY A 557 -36.12 11.50 -21.36
N TYR A 558 -35.04 10.95 -20.81
CA TYR A 558 -33.82 11.65 -20.45
C TYR A 558 -32.62 11.05 -21.17
N HIS A 559 -31.69 11.93 -21.54
CA HIS A 559 -30.39 11.59 -22.11
C HIS A 559 -29.34 11.97 -21.08
N PHE A 560 -28.48 11.02 -20.72
CA PHE A 560 -27.43 11.22 -19.72
C PHE A 560 -26.05 11.01 -20.35
N VAL A 561 -25.13 11.94 -20.11
CA VAL A 561 -23.71 11.83 -20.44
C VAL A 561 -22.90 12.00 -19.16
N ILE A 562 -21.86 11.19 -18.99
CA ILE A 562 -20.90 11.38 -17.91
C ILE A 562 -19.53 11.72 -18.49
N ARG A 563 -18.83 12.65 -17.84
CA ARG A 563 -17.45 13.01 -18.15
C ARG A 563 -16.59 12.91 -16.90
N ALA A 564 -15.39 12.38 -17.05
CA ALA A 564 -14.36 12.42 -16.05
C ALA A 564 -13.69 13.81 -16.06
N VAL A 565 -13.36 14.29 -14.87
CA VAL A 565 -12.65 15.55 -14.66
C VAL A 565 -11.57 15.33 -13.61
N ASP A 566 -10.37 15.83 -13.85
CA ASP A 566 -9.30 15.74 -12.87
C ASP A 566 -9.36 16.89 -11.84
N ALA A 567 -8.46 16.86 -10.84
CA ALA A 567 -8.37 17.92 -9.85
C ALA A 567 -7.75 19.23 -10.37
N ALA A 568 -7.12 19.21 -11.56
CA ALA A 568 -6.62 20.40 -12.26
C ALA A 568 -7.71 21.12 -13.07
N GLY A 569 -8.87 20.49 -13.25
CA GLY A 569 -10.03 21.02 -13.97
C GLY A 569 -10.09 20.60 -15.45
N ASN A 570 -9.24 19.68 -15.90
CA ASN A 570 -9.31 19.14 -17.26
C ASN A 570 -10.47 18.13 -17.34
N GLU A 571 -11.47 18.43 -18.17
CA GLU A 571 -12.65 17.59 -18.40
C GLU A 571 -12.51 16.82 -19.71
N ASP A 572 -12.88 15.54 -19.73
CA ASP A 572 -12.85 14.74 -20.95
C ASP A 572 -13.90 15.19 -21.99
N THR A 573 -13.79 14.68 -23.21
CA THR A 573 -14.66 15.06 -24.32
C THR A 573 -15.72 14.02 -24.66
N ASN A 574 -16.04 13.09 -23.74
CA ASN A 574 -17.05 12.06 -23.95
C ASN A 574 -18.41 12.69 -24.33
N THR A 575 -19.03 12.14 -25.36
CA THR A 575 -20.36 12.53 -25.85
C THR A 575 -21.34 11.36 -25.86
N ASP A 576 -20.89 10.16 -25.46
CA ASP A 576 -21.73 8.97 -25.43
C ASP A 576 -22.82 9.15 -24.38
N PHE A 577 -24.06 9.20 -24.85
CA PHE A 577 -25.23 9.29 -23.99
C PHE A 577 -25.97 7.96 -23.91
N ILE A 578 -26.66 7.76 -22.79
CA ILE A 578 -27.68 6.73 -22.63
C ILE A 578 -29.05 7.39 -22.47
N GLU A 579 -30.05 6.84 -23.13
CA GLU A 579 -31.44 7.27 -23.02
C GLU A 579 -32.21 6.39 -22.03
N VAL A 580 -33.01 7.01 -21.15
CA VAL A 580 -33.89 6.31 -20.22
C VAL A 580 -35.22 7.05 -20.13
N THR A 581 -36.33 6.32 -20.16
CA THR A 581 -37.66 6.83 -19.76
C THR A 581 -37.92 6.43 -18.31
N LEU A 582 -38.31 7.39 -17.47
CA LEU A 582 -38.42 7.24 -16.01
C LEU A 582 -39.79 6.80 -15.48
#